data_AF-A0A7M2GJY1-F1
#
_entry.id   AF-A0A7M2GJY1-F1
#
_cell.length_a   1.000
_cell.length_b   1.000
_cell.length_c   1.000
_cell.angle_alpha   90.00
_cell.angle_beta   90.00
_cell.angle_gamma   90.00
#
_symmetry.space_group_name_H-M   'P 1'
#
loop_
_entity.id
_entity.type
_entity.pdbx_description
1 polymer ?
#
loop_
_entity_poly.entity_id
_entity_poly.type
_entity_poly.pdbx_seq_one_letter_code
_entity_poly.pdbx_strand_id
1 'polypeptide(L)'
;MRPAWTFLPLPWALCIALTPADAQDVRPDEAVQTALLETPFDLRAMTPEPPETGNRVQGPADPRIQPPPDPVMEGRYHSLGSRIGAARWETIGLFAYITATQAYWTDGTTHFHFKDEGWFGKNTHNLGIDKLTHAFNAYLFAEFLGARIARRTHDRARAAAPAALLSMGLMLYGELWDAHKKDSGFSIQDVVFNSGGAAFSVLRHTVPGLEEKLDFRLLMMPNSEVYSFKGKRHYEQQRFLLALELSGFRGLRDSPLRFVELQVGYRGRNFTNADRAAGREPERDIFFGVGLNIKQLFFRDSRSRLGRAIGSGLNYFQLPYTAAYFH
;
A
#
# COMPACT_ATOMS: atom_id res chain seq x y z
N MET A 1 16.38 18.89 -2.65
CA MET A 1 15.41 18.19 -1.80
C MET A 1 14.69 17.15 -2.63
N ARG A 2 15.09 15.89 -2.45
CA ARG A 2 14.56 14.70 -3.12
C ARG A 2 13.64 13.96 -2.11
N PRO A 3 12.62 13.21 -2.57
CA PRO A 3 11.44 12.87 -1.78
C PRO A 3 11.66 11.68 -0.83
N ALA A 4 10.90 11.63 0.26
CA ALA A 4 10.45 10.41 0.91
C ALA A 4 9.35 9.73 0.08
N TRP A 5 9.67 8.54 -0.44
CA TRP A 5 8.78 7.39 -0.65
C TRP A 5 7.30 7.62 -0.93
N THR A 6 6.81 7.40 -2.15
CA THR A 6 5.53 6.68 -2.30
C THR A 6 5.74 5.33 -2.93
N PHE A 7 4.99 4.37 -2.41
CA PHE A 7 4.76 3.12 -3.11
C PHE A 7 3.95 3.42 -4.38
N LEU A 8 4.52 3.18 -5.55
CA LEU A 8 3.74 2.96 -6.76
C LEU A 8 3.04 1.61 -6.61
N PRO A 9 1.70 1.53 -6.77
CA PRO A 9 1.06 0.24 -6.88
C PRO A 9 1.58 -0.44 -8.17
N LEU A 10 2.26 -1.58 -8.03
CA LEU A 10 2.37 -2.58 -9.10
C LEU A 10 0.97 -3.17 -9.34
N PRO A 11 0.08 -2.46 -10.05
CA PRO A 11 -0.45 -3.03 -11.27
C PRO A 11 -0.83 -1.96 -12.31
N TRP A 12 0.14 -1.28 -12.92
CA TRP A 12 -0.11 -0.45 -14.13
C TRP A 12 0.95 -0.62 -15.24
N ALA A 13 1.89 -1.56 -15.09
CA ALA A 13 2.90 -1.85 -16.12
C ALA A 13 2.43 -2.84 -17.22
N LEU A 14 1.14 -3.17 -17.29
CA LEU A 14 0.59 -4.01 -18.36
C LEU A 14 -0.49 -3.22 -19.10
N CYS A 15 -0.06 -2.46 -20.12
CA CYS A 15 -0.80 -1.99 -21.30
C CYS A 15 -0.17 -0.69 -21.84
N ILE A 16 0.96 -0.80 -22.53
CA ILE A 16 1.25 0.09 -23.66
C ILE A 16 1.61 -0.80 -24.83
N ALA A 17 0.84 -0.60 -25.91
CA ALA A 17 0.85 -1.39 -27.11
C ALA A 17 2.12 -1.17 -27.95
N LEU A 18 2.46 -2.26 -28.64
CA LEU A 18 3.31 -2.45 -29.81
C LEU A 18 3.51 -1.22 -30.71
N THR A 19 4.78 -0.96 -31.05
CA THR A 19 5.21 -0.59 -32.41
C THR A 19 6.59 -1.20 -32.69
N PRO A 20 6.85 -1.77 -33.87
CA PRO A 20 8.12 -2.41 -34.21
C PRO A 20 9.08 -1.41 -34.86
N ALA A 21 10.38 -1.48 -34.54
CA ALA A 21 11.46 -1.19 -35.49
C ALA A 21 12.83 -1.54 -34.88
N ASP A 22 13.51 -2.41 -35.62
CA ASP A 22 14.95 -2.48 -35.90
C ASP A 22 15.95 -2.94 -34.82
N ALA A 23 16.48 -4.13 -35.13
CA ALA A 23 17.66 -4.76 -34.59
C ALA A 23 18.94 -4.02 -35.03
N GLN A 24 19.96 -4.03 -34.16
CA GLN A 24 21.33 -4.43 -34.54
C GLN A 24 22.22 -4.68 -33.31
N ASP A 25 23.12 -5.64 -33.49
CA ASP A 25 23.98 -6.37 -32.54
C ASP A 25 24.95 -5.53 -31.70
N VAL A 26 25.20 -5.96 -30.45
CA VAL A 26 26.54 -6.28 -29.90
C VAL A 26 26.41 -7.24 -28.69
N ARG A 27 27.15 -8.37 -28.72
CA ARG A 27 27.53 -9.25 -27.57
C ARG A 27 29.05 -9.52 -27.67
N PRO A 28 29.81 -9.85 -26.60
CA PRO A 28 29.49 -10.77 -25.47
C PRO A 28 29.78 -10.16 -24.07
N ASP A 29 29.24 -10.62 -22.93
CA ASP A 29 29.21 -11.96 -22.33
C ASP A 29 27.85 -12.28 -21.69
N GLU A 30 27.17 -13.28 -22.23
CA GLU A 30 25.77 -13.60 -21.89
C GLU A 30 25.58 -15.02 -21.28
N ALA A 31 26.64 -15.61 -20.74
CA ALA A 31 26.58 -16.98 -20.23
C ALA A 31 26.11 -17.10 -18.75
N VAL A 32 26.06 -16.01 -18.00
CA VAL A 32 25.66 -16.04 -16.57
C VAL A 32 24.23 -15.52 -16.34
N GLN A 33 23.70 -14.67 -17.23
CA GLN A 33 22.35 -14.10 -17.09
C GLN A 33 21.24 -14.97 -17.71
N THR A 34 21.56 -15.82 -18.68
CA THR A 34 20.55 -16.60 -19.42
C THR A 34 20.12 -17.88 -18.69
N ALA A 35 20.92 -18.39 -17.75
CA ALA A 35 20.56 -19.58 -16.98
C ALA A 35 19.46 -19.37 -15.92
N LEU A 36 19.17 -18.11 -15.54
CA LEU A 36 18.12 -17.78 -14.57
C LEU A 36 16.76 -17.47 -15.22
N LEU A 37 16.68 -17.35 -16.54
CA LEU A 37 15.46 -17.01 -17.27
C LEU A 37 14.81 -18.19 -18.01
N GLU A 38 15.48 -19.34 -18.09
CA GLU A 38 14.96 -20.51 -18.82
C GLU A 38 14.52 -21.69 -17.93
N THR A 39 14.49 -21.53 -16.60
CA THR A 39 13.82 -22.55 -15.77
C THR A 39 12.31 -22.30 -15.80
N PRO A 40 11.50 -23.19 -16.42
CA PRO A 40 10.06 -23.03 -16.35
C PRO A 40 9.65 -23.19 -14.89
N PHE A 41 8.99 -22.18 -14.34
CA PHE A 41 8.39 -22.23 -13.02
C PHE A 41 7.22 -23.24 -13.04
N ASP A 42 7.54 -24.52 -12.82
CA ASP A 42 6.55 -25.60 -12.85
C ASP A 42 5.71 -25.59 -11.57
N LEU A 43 4.56 -24.94 -11.67
CA LEU A 43 3.56 -24.85 -10.60
C LEU A 43 2.99 -26.22 -10.20
N ARG A 44 3.06 -27.25 -11.07
CA ARG A 44 2.53 -28.59 -10.76
C ARG A 44 3.44 -29.36 -9.80
N ALA A 45 4.76 -29.23 -9.95
CA ALA A 45 5.75 -29.91 -9.10
C ALA A 45 5.73 -29.45 -7.63
N MET A 46 5.07 -28.34 -7.32
CA MET A 46 4.91 -27.80 -5.97
C MET A 46 3.53 -28.07 -5.35
N THR A 47 2.65 -28.78 -6.07
CA THR A 47 1.37 -29.23 -5.53
C THR A 47 1.58 -30.56 -4.82
N PRO A 48 1.29 -30.68 -3.51
CA PRO A 48 1.27 -31.99 -2.87
C PRO A 48 0.24 -32.88 -3.57
N GLU A 49 0.62 -34.12 -3.89
CA GLU A 49 -0.33 -35.16 -4.30
C GLU A 49 -1.49 -35.22 -3.29
N PRO A 50 -2.75 -35.31 -3.75
CA PRO A 50 -3.87 -35.45 -2.84
C PRO A 50 -3.71 -36.73 -2.00
N PRO A 51 -4.00 -36.70 -0.70
CA PRO A 51 -3.97 -37.92 0.09
C PRO A 51 -4.99 -38.92 -0.45
N GLU A 52 -4.63 -40.21 -0.45
CA GLU A 52 -5.53 -41.29 -0.87
C GLU A 52 -6.89 -41.17 -0.17
N THR A 53 -7.94 -41.11 -0.97
CA THR A 53 -9.31 -40.91 -0.50
C THR A 53 -9.82 -42.17 0.19
N GLY A 54 -9.62 -42.26 1.51
CA GLY A 54 -10.42 -43.10 2.37
C GLY A 54 -11.83 -42.53 2.52
N ASN A 55 -12.82 -43.25 1.97
CA ASN A 55 -14.27 -43.09 2.11
C ASN A 55 -14.78 -41.89 2.92
N ARG A 56 -15.22 -40.82 2.23
CA ARG A 56 -16.19 -39.86 2.77
C ARG A 56 -17.28 -39.56 1.74
N VAL A 57 -18.52 -39.61 2.22
CA VAL A 57 -19.79 -39.49 1.49
C VAL A 57 -19.81 -38.23 0.62
N GLN A 58 -20.04 -38.42 -0.68
CA GLN A 58 -20.06 -37.38 -1.70
C GLN A 58 -21.42 -36.66 -1.76
N GLY A 59 -21.41 -35.36 -1.47
CA GLY A 59 -22.34 -34.37 -2.01
C GLY A 59 -21.52 -33.13 -2.38
N PRO A 60 -21.91 -32.34 -3.41
CA PRO A 60 -21.18 -31.11 -3.75
C PRO A 60 -21.21 -30.16 -2.54
N ALA A 61 -20.03 -29.72 -2.10
CA ALA A 61 -19.90 -28.78 -1.00
C ALA A 61 -20.61 -27.46 -1.33
N ASP A 62 -21.46 -26.96 -0.42
CA ASP A 62 -22.05 -25.63 -0.56
C ASP A 62 -20.93 -24.58 -0.47
N PRO A 63 -20.66 -23.80 -1.52
CA PRO A 63 -19.58 -22.81 -1.53
C PRO A 63 -19.77 -21.66 -0.53
N ARG A 64 -20.93 -21.59 0.15
CA ARG A 64 -21.21 -20.64 1.24
C ARG A 64 -20.78 -21.14 2.62
N ILE A 65 -20.51 -22.44 2.76
CA ILE A 65 -20.04 -23.03 4.02
C ILE A 65 -18.53 -23.14 3.93
N GLN A 66 -17.82 -22.27 4.66
CA GLN A 66 -16.40 -22.46 4.86
C GLN A 66 -16.20 -23.76 5.66
N PRO A 67 -15.32 -24.67 5.22
CA PRO A 67 -15.00 -25.84 6.01
C PRO A 67 -14.47 -25.37 7.38
N PRO A 68 -14.77 -26.10 8.47
CA PRO A 68 -14.20 -25.79 9.76
C PRO A 68 -12.67 -25.75 9.66
N PRO A 69 -12.01 -24.81 10.36
CA PRO A 69 -10.56 -24.70 10.30
C PRO A 69 -9.92 -26.04 10.70
N ASP A 70 -8.93 -26.47 9.93
CA ASP A 70 -8.20 -27.69 10.21
C ASP A 70 -7.49 -27.56 11.58
N PRO A 71 -7.78 -28.44 12.56
CA PRO A 71 -7.22 -28.34 13.91
C PRO A 71 -5.68 -28.43 13.93
N VAL A 72 -5.06 -29.06 12.93
CA VAL A 72 -3.59 -29.09 12.76
C VAL A 72 -3.04 -27.73 12.32
N MET A 73 -3.81 -26.99 11.53
CA MET A 73 -3.47 -25.63 11.08
C MET A 73 -3.71 -24.59 12.18
N GLU A 74 -4.72 -24.80 13.03
CA GLU A 74 -4.98 -23.98 14.22
C GLU A 74 -3.75 -23.98 15.13
N GLY A 75 -3.17 -25.16 15.39
CA GLY A 75 -1.96 -25.37 16.18
C GLY A 75 -0.71 -24.60 15.70
N ARG A 76 -0.55 -24.44 14.38
CA ARG A 76 0.69 -23.92 13.76
C ARG A 76 0.88 -22.41 13.90
N TYR A 77 -0.21 -21.64 14.06
CA TYR A 77 -0.18 -20.18 14.01
C TYR A 77 -0.77 -19.48 15.25
N HIS A 78 -0.64 -20.10 16.42
CA HIS A 78 -1.13 -19.53 17.68
C HIS A 78 -0.28 -18.38 18.23
N SER A 79 1.04 -18.42 18.05
CA SER A 79 1.96 -17.43 18.62
C SER A 79 2.20 -16.23 17.69
N LEU A 80 2.59 -15.09 18.25
CA LEU A 80 3.01 -13.92 17.48
C LEU A 80 4.12 -14.26 16.47
N GLY A 81 5.15 -14.98 16.92
CA GLY A 81 6.29 -15.37 16.09
C GLY A 81 5.90 -16.27 14.90
N SER A 82 5.01 -17.24 15.13
CA SER A 82 4.53 -18.12 14.04
C SER A 82 3.77 -17.35 12.96
N ARG A 83 2.99 -16.32 13.34
CA ARG A 83 2.27 -15.44 12.41
C ARG A 83 3.21 -14.52 11.64
N ILE A 84 4.21 -13.96 12.31
CA ILE A 84 5.29 -13.22 11.65
C ILE A 84 5.99 -14.12 10.61
N GLY A 85 6.32 -15.35 11.00
CA GLY A 85 6.92 -16.35 10.11
C GLY A 85 6.05 -16.72 8.90
N ALA A 86 4.73 -16.55 9.00
CA ALA A 86 3.79 -16.83 7.90
C ALA A 86 3.97 -15.87 6.70
N ALA A 87 4.56 -14.70 6.88
CA ALA A 87 4.85 -13.75 5.79
C ALA A 87 6.35 -13.53 5.55
N ARG A 88 7.21 -14.46 6.00
CA ARG A 88 8.68 -14.26 5.96
C ARG A 88 9.25 -13.90 4.59
N TRP A 89 8.75 -14.51 3.51
CA TRP A 89 9.27 -14.28 2.17
C TRP A 89 8.83 -12.93 1.62
N GLU A 90 7.59 -12.57 1.92
CA GLU A 90 7.03 -11.27 1.60
C GLU A 90 7.76 -10.15 2.37
N THR A 91 8.04 -10.37 3.65
CA THR A 91 8.85 -9.46 4.47
C THR A 91 10.26 -9.31 3.88
N ILE A 92 10.96 -10.41 3.59
CA ILE A 92 12.30 -10.37 2.98
C ILE A 92 12.27 -9.61 1.65
N GLY A 93 11.27 -9.87 0.80
CA GLY A 93 11.10 -9.17 -0.48
C GLY A 93 10.88 -7.67 -0.30
N LEU A 94 10.09 -7.25 0.70
CA LEU A 94 9.90 -5.83 1.02
C LEU A 94 11.18 -5.17 1.53
N PHE A 95 11.92 -5.83 2.42
CA PHE A 95 13.22 -5.33 2.87
C PHE A 95 14.19 -5.19 1.70
N ALA A 96 14.30 -6.20 0.84
CA ALA A 96 15.14 -6.14 -0.36
C ALA A 96 14.72 -5.02 -1.31
N TYR A 97 13.42 -4.82 -1.50
CA TYR A 97 12.89 -3.71 -2.29
C TYR A 97 13.29 -2.35 -1.69
N ILE A 98 13.09 -2.15 -0.38
CA ILE A 98 13.51 -0.92 0.31
C ILE A 98 15.02 -0.74 0.22
N THR A 99 15.83 -1.77 0.42
CA THR A 99 17.29 -1.69 0.26
C THR A 99 17.67 -1.26 -1.15
N ALA A 100 17.12 -1.91 -2.19
CA ALA A 100 17.47 -1.62 -3.58
C ALA A 100 17.09 -0.18 -3.97
N THR A 101 15.90 0.24 -3.57
CA THR A 101 15.40 1.59 -3.85
C THR A 101 16.18 2.64 -3.04
N GLN A 102 16.45 2.40 -1.75
CA GLN A 102 17.28 3.29 -0.93
C GLN A 102 18.68 3.44 -1.51
N ALA A 103 19.32 2.33 -1.93
CA ALA A 103 20.62 2.35 -2.57
C ALA A 103 20.60 3.12 -3.90
N TYR A 104 19.58 2.91 -4.73
CA TYR A 104 19.44 3.59 -6.01
C TYR A 104 19.23 5.11 -5.89
N TRP A 105 18.47 5.54 -4.88
CA TRP A 105 18.13 6.96 -4.67
C TRP A 105 19.10 7.70 -3.73
N THR A 106 20.13 7.04 -3.22
CA THR A 106 21.13 7.67 -2.34
C THR A 106 22.26 8.28 -3.18
N ASP A 107 22.23 9.60 -3.38
CA ASP A 107 23.26 10.33 -4.13
C ASP A 107 24.50 10.68 -3.26
N GLY A 108 24.55 10.22 -2.01
CA GLY A 108 25.70 10.38 -1.13
C GLY A 108 25.36 10.15 0.33
N THR A 109 26.35 9.64 1.08
CA THR A 109 26.20 9.33 2.49
C THR A 109 26.93 10.34 3.39
N THR A 110 26.48 10.40 4.64
CA THR A 110 27.09 11.12 5.76
C THR A 110 26.97 10.26 7.02
N HIS A 111 27.56 10.72 8.13
CA HIS A 111 27.38 10.10 9.43
C HIS A 111 25.91 10.14 9.86
N PHE A 112 25.52 9.20 10.72
CA PHE A 112 24.18 9.18 11.29
C PHE A 112 23.84 10.55 11.90
N HIS A 113 22.70 11.11 11.51
CA HIS A 113 22.21 12.35 12.08
C HIS A 113 20.69 12.39 12.12
N PHE A 114 20.18 13.13 13.11
CA PHE A 114 18.75 13.43 13.23
C PHE A 114 18.39 14.64 12.38
N LYS A 115 17.14 14.68 11.93
CA LYS A 115 16.60 15.83 11.20
C LYS A 115 15.18 16.14 11.67
N ASP A 116 14.98 17.39 12.08
CA ASP A 116 13.65 17.93 12.30
C ASP A 116 13.09 18.43 10.96
N GLU A 117 12.05 17.76 10.49
CA GLU A 117 11.38 18.08 9.22
C GLU A 117 10.09 18.89 9.42
N GLY A 118 9.70 19.10 10.68
CA GLY A 118 8.45 19.70 11.09
C GLY A 118 7.22 18.80 10.89
N TRP A 119 6.08 19.37 11.24
CA TRP A 119 4.76 18.74 11.18
C TRP A 119 3.93 19.33 10.01
N PHE A 120 2.72 19.82 10.26
CA PHE A 120 1.82 20.40 9.26
C PHE A 120 1.95 21.93 9.16
N GLY A 121 3.08 22.49 9.56
CA GLY A 121 3.30 23.95 9.54
C GLY A 121 3.44 24.49 8.12
N LYS A 122 2.97 25.70 7.85
CA LYS A 122 3.15 26.37 6.53
C LYS A 122 4.63 26.61 6.20
N ASN A 123 5.46 26.76 7.23
CA ASN A 123 6.89 26.99 7.10
C ASN A 123 7.69 25.70 6.95
N THR A 124 7.03 24.53 7.01
CA THR A 124 7.70 23.24 6.82
C THR A 124 7.96 22.97 5.35
N HIS A 125 8.91 22.08 5.07
CA HIS A 125 9.39 21.85 3.72
C HIS A 125 8.34 21.24 2.79
N ASN A 126 7.55 20.29 3.34
CA ASN A 126 6.61 19.44 2.62
C ASN A 126 5.17 19.60 3.14
N LEU A 127 4.89 20.61 3.97
CA LEU A 127 3.55 20.91 4.49
C LEU A 127 2.86 19.71 5.17
N GLY A 128 3.62 18.81 5.81
CA GLY A 128 3.07 17.58 6.42
C GLY A 128 2.60 16.49 5.44
N ILE A 129 2.71 16.70 4.12
CA ILE A 129 2.39 15.66 3.11
C ILE A 129 3.29 14.45 3.30
N ASP A 130 4.58 14.71 3.43
CA ASP A 130 5.60 13.72 3.77
C ASP A 130 5.21 12.85 4.99
N LYS A 131 4.73 13.47 6.07
CA LYS A 131 4.26 12.76 7.27
C LYS A 131 3.06 11.85 6.99
N LEU A 132 2.10 12.32 6.21
CA LEU A 132 0.97 11.48 5.78
C LEU A 132 1.40 10.37 4.82
N THR A 133 2.45 10.59 4.03
CA THR A 133 3.05 9.58 3.17
C THR A 133 3.69 8.47 3.99
N HIS A 134 4.43 8.81 5.06
CA HIS A 134 4.97 7.85 6.04
C HIS A 134 3.85 7.01 6.68
N ALA A 135 2.79 7.66 7.17
CA ALA A 135 1.62 6.95 7.69
C ALA A 135 0.95 6.04 6.65
N PHE A 136 0.73 6.53 5.43
CA PHE A 136 0.06 5.76 4.39
C PHE A 136 0.89 4.55 3.94
N ASN A 137 2.21 4.68 3.79
CA ASN A 137 3.08 3.56 3.44
C ASN A 137 3.10 2.52 4.57
N ALA A 138 3.22 2.94 5.83
CA ALA A 138 3.17 2.02 6.98
C ALA A 138 1.82 1.27 7.05
N TYR A 139 0.72 1.99 6.81
CA TYR A 139 -0.62 1.42 6.70
C TYR A 139 -0.68 0.39 5.57
N LEU A 140 -0.26 0.75 4.36
CA LEU A 140 -0.32 -0.11 3.17
C LEU A 140 0.53 -1.39 3.32
N PHE A 141 1.74 -1.28 3.89
CA PHE A 141 2.56 -2.45 4.19
C PHE A 141 1.91 -3.37 5.22
N ALA A 142 1.31 -2.80 6.27
CA ALA A 142 0.61 -3.59 7.28
C ALA A 142 -0.62 -4.29 6.67
N GLU A 143 -1.33 -3.65 5.74
CA GLU A 143 -2.46 -4.23 5.02
C GLU A 143 -2.03 -5.38 4.10
N PHE A 144 -0.96 -5.17 3.32
CA PHE A 144 -0.40 -6.20 2.45
C PHE A 144 0.08 -7.42 3.24
N LEU A 145 0.92 -7.20 4.26
CA LEU A 145 1.44 -8.27 5.11
C LEU A 145 0.31 -8.95 5.90
N GLY A 146 -0.66 -8.18 6.41
CA GLY A 146 -1.84 -8.69 7.10
C GLY A 146 -2.65 -9.64 6.21
N ALA A 147 -2.86 -9.28 4.94
CA ALA A 147 -3.50 -10.16 3.98
C ALA A 147 -2.67 -11.43 3.66
N ARG A 148 -1.34 -11.34 3.64
CA ARG A 148 -0.44 -12.50 3.42
C ARG A 148 -0.43 -13.46 4.60
N ILE A 149 -0.40 -12.94 5.83
CA ILE A 149 -0.53 -13.74 7.06
C ILE A 149 -1.92 -14.37 7.11
N ALA A 150 -2.98 -13.58 6.96
CA ALA A 150 -4.37 -14.05 7.04
C ALA A 150 -4.69 -15.14 6.02
N ARG A 151 -4.04 -15.15 4.84
CA ARG A 151 -4.19 -16.25 3.87
C ARG A 151 -3.67 -17.59 4.37
N ARG A 152 -2.70 -17.61 5.29
CA ARG A 152 -2.14 -18.84 5.87
C ARG A 152 -2.76 -19.18 7.22
N THR A 153 -3.21 -18.17 7.96
CA THR A 153 -3.75 -18.34 9.32
C THR A 153 -5.29 -18.34 9.36
N HIS A 154 -5.95 -17.95 8.28
CA HIS A 154 -7.41 -17.78 8.17
C HIS A 154 -8.02 -16.80 9.19
N ASP A 155 -7.21 -15.86 9.71
CA ASP A 155 -7.65 -14.90 10.72
C ASP A 155 -7.03 -13.53 10.45
N ARG A 156 -7.82 -12.61 9.88
CA ARG A 156 -7.37 -11.26 9.52
C ARG A 156 -7.20 -10.34 10.73
N ALA A 157 -8.02 -10.50 11.76
CA ALA A 157 -7.95 -9.70 12.98
C ALA A 157 -6.68 -10.05 13.76
N ARG A 158 -6.39 -11.34 13.95
CA ARG A 158 -5.17 -11.81 14.61
C ARG A 158 -3.90 -11.63 13.78
N ALA A 159 -4.03 -11.44 12.47
CA ALA A 159 -2.91 -11.06 11.59
C ALA A 159 -2.53 -9.58 11.70
N ALA A 160 -3.43 -8.71 12.19
CA ALA A 160 -3.24 -7.26 12.13
C ALA A 160 -2.03 -6.76 12.95
N ALA A 161 -1.91 -7.17 14.21
CA ALA A 161 -0.79 -6.77 15.06
C ALA A 161 0.58 -7.31 14.57
N PRO A 162 0.74 -8.61 14.21
CA PRO A 162 1.97 -9.11 13.59
C PRO A 162 2.37 -8.33 12.32
N ALA A 163 1.40 -8.02 11.46
CA ALA A 163 1.65 -7.27 10.24
C ALA A 163 2.04 -5.81 10.49
N ALA A 164 1.41 -5.16 11.48
CA ALA A 164 1.77 -3.81 11.90
C ALA A 164 3.20 -3.75 12.46
N LEU A 165 3.62 -4.74 13.27
CA LEU A 165 5.00 -4.81 13.77
C LEU A 165 6.02 -4.98 12.64
N LEU A 166 5.72 -5.85 11.66
CA LEU A 166 6.58 -6.04 10.49
C LEU A 166 6.66 -4.77 9.63
N SER A 167 5.54 -4.10 9.40
CA SER A 167 5.48 -2.82 8.70
C SER A 167 6.31 -1.74 9.43
N MET A 168 6.16 -1.64 10.75
CA MET A 168 6.95 -0.72 11.57
C MET A 168 8.45 -1.00 11.48
N GLY A 169 8.85 -2.27 11.54
CA GLY A 169 10.25 -2.67 11.37
C GLY A 169 10.80 -2.29 10.00
N LEU A 170 10.00 -2.45 8.94
CA LEU A 170 10.36 -2.05 7.59
C LEU A 170 10.50 -0.53 7.44
N MET A 171 9.55 0.23 7.99
CA MET A 171 9.59 1.69 7.93
C MET A 171 10.77 2.23 8.75
N LEU A 172 11.01 1.71 9.97
CA LEU A 172 12.16 2.08 10.78
C LEU A 172 13.49 1.75 10.08
N TYR A 173 13.57 0.63 9.37
CA TYR A 173 14.73 0.31 8.54
C TYR A 173 14.98 1.37 7.45
N GLY A 174 13.91 1.88 6.83
CA GLY A 174 13.97 3.02 5.91
C GLY A 174 14.50 4.29 6.58
N GLU A 175 14.00 4.64 7.77
CA GLU A 175 14.47 5.82 8.53
C GLU A 175 15.96 5.73 8.91
N LEU A 176 16.44 4.52 9.25
CA LEU A 176 17.85 4.29 9.55
C LEU A 176 18.75 4.52 8.33
N TRP A 177 18.25 4.25 7.12
CA TRP A 177 18.93 4.62 5.88
C TRP A 177 18.93 6.14 5.68
N ASP A 178 17.78 6.78 5.90
CA ASP A 178 17.63 8.23 5.77
C ASP A 178 18.57 9.00 6.72
N ALA A 179 18.84 8.46 7.90
CA ALA A 179 19.83 8.97 8.85
C ALA A 179 21.25 9.15 8.28
N HIS A 180 21.58 8.44 7.21
CA HIS A 180 22.89 8.48 6.56
C HIS A 180 22.89 9.28 5.26
N LYS A 181 21.76 9.85 4.82
CA LYS A 181 21.71 10.65 3.58
C LYS A 181 22.11 12.09 3.82
N LYS A 182 22.61 12.79 2.80
CA LYS A 182 22.99 14.22 2.95
C LYS A 182 21.80 15.18 2.98
N ASP A 183 20.68 14.82 2.36
CA ASP A 183 19.50 15.68 2.17
C ASP A 183 18.26 15.22 2.95
N SER A 184 18.34 14.05 3.60
CA SER A 184 17.38 13.50 4.57
C SER A 184 18.09 13.23 5.91
N GLY A 185 17.38 12.78 6.93
CA GLY A 185 17.95 12.38 8.22
C GLY A 185 16.94 11.59 9.05
N PHE A 186 17.36 11.02 10.18
CA PHE A 186 16.44 10.26 11.03
C PHE A 186 15.42 11.20 11.66
N SER A 187 14.14 11.04 11.33
CA SER A 187 13.07 11.89 11.85
C SER A 187 12.18 11.15 12.85
N ILE A 188 12.07 11.70 14.06
CA ILE A 188 11.12 11.20 15.04
C ILE A 188 9.68 11.45 14.58
N GLN A 189 9.45 12.55 13.85
CA GLN A 189 8.15 12.84 13.26
C GLN A 189 7.72 11.73 12.30
N ASP A 190 8.62 11.22 11.46
CA ASP A 190 8.30 10.11 10.56
C ASP A 190 8.03 8.81 11.30
N VAL A 191 8.84 8.48 12.33
CA VAL A 191 8.58 7.32 13.19
C VAL A 191 7.19 7.39 13.85
N VAL A 192 6.75 8.58 14.29
CA VAL A 192 5.41 8.80 14.85
C VAL A 192 4.32 8.54 13.80
N PHE A 193 4.49 9.04 12.58
CA PHE A 193 3.50 8.84 11.52
C PHE A 193 3.48 7.41 10.99
N ASN A 194 4.63 6.76 10.86
CA ASN A 194 4.75 5.32 10.60
C ASN A 194 3.93 4.53 11.62
N SER A 195 4.08 4.87 12.90
CA SER A 195 3.33 4.26 14.01
C SER A 195 1.83 4.49 13.87
N GLY A 196 1.41 5.72 13.55
CA GLY A 196 0.00 6.07 13.33
C GLY A 196 -0.65 5.27 12.21
N GLY A 197 0.04 5.11 11.07
CA GLY A 197 -0.45 4.32 9.94
C GLY A 197 -0.58 2.83 10.25
N ALA A 198 0.45 2.25 10.88
CA ALA A 198 0.43 0.85 11.30
C ALA A 198 -0.67 0.59 12.35
N ALA A 199 -0.83 1.50 13.31
CA ALA A 199 -1.90 1.43 14.31
C ALA A 199 -3.30 1.55 13.69
N PHE A 200 -3.47 2.40 12.67
CA PHE A 200 -4.73 2.51 11.95
C PHE A 200 -5.12 1.18 11.27
N SER A 201 -4.16 0.45 10.67
CA SER A 201 -4.39 -0.91 10.18
C SER A 201 -4.84 -1.86 11.29
N VAL A 202 -4.20 -1.83 12.47
CA VAL A 202 -4.65 -2.65 13.61
C VAL A 202 -6.09 -2.33 13.99
N LEU A 203 -6.43 -1.05 14.13
CA LEU A 203 -7.79 -0.63 14.48
C LEU A 203 -8.80 -1.11 13.44
N ARG A 204 -8.51 -0.90 12.15
CA ARG A 204 -9.38 -1.26 11.02
C ARG A 204 -9.80 -2.74 11.04
N HIS A 205 -8.91 -3.62 11.49
CA HIS A 205 -9.11 -5.08 11.47
C HIS A 205 -9.47 -5.70 12.82
N THR A 206 -9.37 -4.95 13.92
CA THR A 206 -9.71 -5.44 15.26
C THR A 206 -11.00 -4.83 15.79
N VAL A 207 -11.39 -3.64 15.33
CA VAL A 207 -12.66 -3.01 15.66
C VAL A 207 -13.77 -3.59 14.75
N PRO A 208 -14.82 -4.21 15.31
CA PRO A 208 -15.87 -4.83 14.51
C PRO A 208 -16.53 -3.85 13.54
N GLY A 209 -16.49 -4.18 12.25
CA GLY A 209 -17.17 -3.43 11.21
C GLY A 209 -16.42 -2.19 10.72
N LEU A 210 -15.21 -1.88 11.21
CA LEU A 210 -14.48 -0.68 10.81
C LEU A 210 -13.90 -0.81 9.40
N GLU A 211 -13.39 -2.00 9.05
CA GLU A 211 -12.88 -2.33 7.71
C GLU A 211 -13.90 -2.01 6.60
N GLU A 212 -15.18 -2.26 6.80
CA GLU A 212 -16.19 -2.03 5.77
C GLU A 212 -16.67 -0.57 5.71
N LYS A 213 -16.30 0.25 6.70
CA LYS A 213 -16.80 1.62 6.85
C LYS A 213 -15.76 2.67 6.55
N LEU A 214 -14.49 2.45 6.87
CA LEU A 214 -13.49 3.51 6.83
C LEU A 214 -12.21 3.05 6.14
N ASP A 215 -11.85 3.78 5.09
CA ASP A 215 -10.61 3.59 4.33
C ASP A 215 -9.68 4.78 4.48
N PHE A 216 -8.39 4.52 4.56
CA PHE A 216 -7.35 5.54 4.41
C PHE A 216 -6.74 5.41 3.02
N ARG A 217 -7.00 6.40 2.15
CA ARG A 217 -6.71 6.33 0.71
C ARG A 217 -5.75 7.41 0.26
N LEU A 218 -4.98 7.08 -0.77
CA LEU A 218 -4.21 8.02 -1.56
C LEU A 218 -4.97 8.36 -2.84
N LEU A 219 -5.18 9.66 -3.07
CA LEU A 219 -5.62 10.22 -4.34
C LEU A 219 -4.42 10.86 -5.01
N MET A 220 -4.02 10.35 -6.18
CA MET A 220 -2.98 10.97 -7.01
C MET A 220 -3.63 11.83 -8.08
N MET A 221 -3.50 13.15 -7.95
CA MET A 221 -4.06 14.09 -8.92
C MET A 221 -3.11 14.31 -10.09
N PRO A 222 -3.60 14.24 -11.34
CA PRO A 222 -2.78 14.58 -12.48
C PRO A 222 -2.28 16.03 -12.42
N ASN A 223 -1.03 16.26 -12.81
CA ASN A 223 -0.43 17.59 -13.00
C ASN A 223 -0.05 17.80 -14.48
N SER A 224 0.73 18.83 -14.81
CA SER A 224 1.18 19.10 -16.18
C SER A 224 2.01 17.98 -16.80
N GLU A 225 2.64 17.13 -15.99
CA GLU A 225 3.40 15.94 -16.42
C GLU A 225 2.55 14.67 -16.37
N VAL A 226 1.24 14.80 -16.15
CA VAL A 226 0.30 13.72 -15.82
C VAL A 226 0.65 13.06 -14.48
N TYR A 227 1.83 12.45 -14.33
CA TYR A 227 2.35 11.93 -13.07
C TYR A 227 3.85 12.22 -12.92
N SER A 228 4.20 13.00 -11.89
CA SER A 228 5.58 13.13 -11.41
C SER A 228 5.87 11.98 -10.46
N PHE A 229 7.04 11.34 -10.60
CA PHE A 229 7.43 10.19 -9.78
C PHE A 229 8.41 10.54 -8.65
N LYS A 230 8.84 11.81 -8.58
CA LYS A 230 9.82 12.26 -7.57
C LYS A 230 9.67 13.73 -7.21
N GLY A 231 10.25 14.08 -6.06
CA GLY A 231 10.38 15.43 -5.56
C GLY A 231 9.06 16.07 -5.13
N LYS A 232 9.08 17.39 -4.93
CA LYS A 232 7.92 18.12 -4.41
C LYS A 232 6.71 18.13 -5.33
N ARG A 233 6.92 18.11 -6.66
CA ARG A 233 5.82 18.02 -7.63
C ARG A 233 5.00 16.74 -7.43
N HIS A 234 5.67 15.65 -7.13
CA HIS A 234 5.02 14.39 -6.81
C HIS A 234 4.20 14.49 -5.50
N TYR A 235 4.68 15.20 -4.49
CA TYR A 235 3.90 15.45 -3.27
C TYR A 235 2.69 16.36 -3.48
N GLU A 236 2.80 17.38 -4.33
CA GLU A 236 1.64 18.23 -4.66
C GLU A 236 0.51 17.47 -5.36
N GLN A 237 0.83 16.35 -6.01
CA GLN A 237 -0.19 15.46 -6.60
C GLN A 237 -0.91 14.61 -5.55
N GLN A 238 -0.29 14.38 -4.40
CA GLN A 238 -0.83 13.49 -3.39
C GLN A 238 -1.89 14.22 -2.57
N ARG A 239 -3.03 13.56 -2.42
CA ARG A 239 -4.03 13.92 -1.42
C ARG A 239 -4.36 12.69 -0.61
N PHE A 240 -4.27 12.82 0.71
CA PHE A 240 -4.57 11.75 1.62
C PHE A 240 -5.99 11.91 2.12
N LEU A 241 -6.76 10.83 2.10
CA LEU A 241 -8.20 10.82 2.33
C LEU A 241 -8.56 9.81 3.41
N LEU A 242 -9.43 10.19 4.34
CA LEU A 242 -10.24 9.24 5.09
C LEU A 242 -11.62 9.20 4.43
N ALA A 243 -12.01 8.04 3.91
CA ALA A 243 -13.26 7.83 3.20
C ALA A 243 -14.20 6.96 4.03
N LEU A 244 -15.32 7.54 4.46
CA LEU A 244 -16.41 6.85 5.13
C LEU A 244 -17.38 6.29 4.08
N GLU A 245 -17.41 4.98 3.94
CA GLU A 245 -18.28 4.26 3.01
C GLU A 245 -19.62 3.95 3.63
N LEU A 246 -20.68 4.52 3.06
CA LEU A 246 -22.02 4.31 3.59
C LEU A 246 -22.50 2.87 3.40
N SER A 247 -21.99 2.13 2.42
CA SER A 247 -22.23 0.69 2.24
C SER A 247 -21.80 -0.18 3.43
N GLY A 248 -20.89 0.31 4.26
CA GLY A 248 -20.43 -0.37 5.48
C GLY A 248 -21.48 -0.44 6.58
N PHE A 249 -22.52 0.42 6.51
CA PHE A 249 -23.57 0.49 7.51
C PHE A 249 -24.75 -0.41 7.13
N ARG A 250 -25.19 -1.27 8.05
CA ARG A 250 -26.30 -2.23 7.81
C ARG A 250 -27.56 -1.53 7.30
N GLY A 251 -27.94 -0.39 7.88
CA GLY A 251 -29.13 0.36 7.47
C GLY A 251 -29.04 1.04 6.10
N LEU A 252 -27.84 1.20 5.54
CA LEU A 252 -27.62 1.91 4.27
C LEU A 252 -27.21 0.95 3.13
N ARG A 253 -26.76 -0.26 3.46
CA ARG A 253 -26.20 -1.25 2.53
C ARG A 253 -27.16 -1.68 1.42
N ASP A 254 -28.46 -1.69 1.70
CA ASP A 254 -29.51 -2.07 0.74
C ASP A 254 -30.24 -0.87 0.12
N SER A 255 -29.83 0.35 0.49
CA SER A 255 -30.35 1.60 -0.07
C SER A 255 -29.47 2.12 -1.22
N PRO A 256 -29.92 3.12 -2.01
CA PRO A 256 -29.06 3.82 -2.97
C PRO A 256 -27.83 4.48 -2.34
N LEU A 257 -27.86 4.81 -1.04
CA LEU A 257 -26.74 5.42 -0.35
C LEU A 257 -25.51 4.51 -0.24
N ARG A 258 -25.63 3.20 -0.52
CA ARG A 258 -24.47 2.30 -0.63
C ARG A 258 -23.43 2.74 -1.68
N PHE A 259 -23.85 3.54 -2.65
CA PHE A 259 -22.97 4.07 -3.69
C PHE A 259 -22.33 5.41 -3.32
N VAL A 260 -22.57 5.91 -2.11
CA VAL A 260 -22.06 7.19 -1.63
C VAL A 260 -20.97 6.96 -0.58
N GLU A 261 -19.93 7.78 -0.65
CA GLU A 261 -18.90 7.88 0.37
C GLU A 261 -18.69 9.34 0.77
N LEU A 262 -18.44 9.57 2.05
CA LEU A 262 -18.10 10.89 2.61
C LEU A 262 -16.61 10.91 2.88
N GLN A 263 -15.92 11.96 2.43
CA GLN A 263 -14.47 12.03 2.48
C GLN A 263 -14.01 13.26 3.24
N VAL A 264 -12.98 13.10 4.08
CA VAL A 264 -12.16 14.21 4.57
C VAL A 264 -10.75 14.00 4.07
N GLY A 265 -10.10 15.06 3.61
CA GLY A 265 -8.81 14.98 2.97
C GLY A 265 -7.86 16.08 3.36
N TYR A 266 -6.57 15.84 3.12
CA TYR A 266 -5.50 16.81 3.29
C TYR A 266 -4.66 16.91 2.02
N ARG A 267 -4.29 18.13 1.62
CA ARG A 267 -3.39 18.40 0.50
C ARG A 267 -2.47 19.60 0.77
N GLY A 268 -1.32 19.60 0.11
CA GLY A 268 -0.39 20.73 0.05
C GLY A 268 -0.23 21.23 -1.37
N ARG A 269 -0.06 22.54 -1.56
CA ARG A 269 0.17 23.19 -2.87
C ARG A 269 1.15 24.35 -2.74
N ASN A 270 1.73 24.77 -3.86
CA ASN A 270 2.61 25.93 -3.97
C ASN A 270 3.81 25.87 -3.01
N PHE A 271 4.36 24.68 -2.75
CA PHE A 271 5.50 24.52 -1.82
C PHE A 271 6.77 24.04 -2.49
N THR A 272 6.79 23.93 -3.83
CA THR A 272 8.00 23.66 -4.58
C THR A 272 9.07 24.72 -4.35
N ASN A 273 10.33 24.38 -4.61
CA ASN A 273 11.42 25.36 -4.52
C ASN A 273 11.24 26.49 -5.56
N ALA A 274 10.66 26.18 -6.73
CA ALA A 274 10.36 27.17 -7.75
C ALA A 274 9.22 28.11 -7.31
N ASP A 275 8.17 27.59 -6.68
CA ASP A 275 7.07 28.42 -6.15
C ASP A 275 7.56 29.38 -5.06
N ARG A 276 8.38 28.88 -4.14
CA ARG A 276 8.98 29.72 -3.09
C ARG A 276 9.91 30.79 -3.67
N ALA A 277 10.73 30.44 -4.68
CA ALA A 277 11.57 31.40 -5.38
C ALA A 277 10.75 32.45 -6.14
N ALA A 278 9.55 32.09 -6.61
CA ALA A 278 8.59 32.99 -7.25
C ALA A 278 7.73 33.78 -6.25
N GLY A 279 8.00 33.69 -4.94
CA GLY A 279 7.26 34.40 -3.89
C GLY A 279 5.82 33.91 -3.68
N ARG A 280 5.49 32.69 -4.12
CA ARG A 280 4.17 32.10 -3.90
C ARG A 280 4.07 31.53 -2.50
N GLU A 281 2.98 31.85 -1.83
CA GLU A 281 2.71 31.37 -0.48
C GLU A 281 2.28 29.88 -0.50
N PRO A 282 2.90 29.02 0.33
CA PRO A 282 2.48 27.62 0.47
C PRO A 282 1.06 27.48 1.02
N GLU A 283 0.27 26.63 0.38
CA GLU A 283 -1.12 26.33 0.75
C GLU A 283 -1.25 24.93 1.34
N ARG A 284 -2.00 24.82 2.43
CA ARG A 284 -2.38 23.54 3.04
C ARG A 284 -3.86 23.56 3.36
N ASP A 285 -4.58 22.57 2.84
CA ASP A 285 -6.02 22.55 2.95
C ASP A 285 -6.47 21.22 3.53
N ILE A 286 -7.32 21.30 4.55
CA ILE A 286 -8.29 20.24 4.83
C ILE A 286 -9.45 20.49 3.88
N PHE A 287 -9.96 19.43 3.27
CA PHE A 287 -11.10 19.51 2.38
C PHE A 287 -12.06 18.35 2.67
N PHE A 288 -13.30 18.55 2.28
CA PHE A 288 -14.36 17.57 2.46
C PHE A 288 -14.91 17.19 1.10
N GLY A 289 -15.51 16.01 0.98
CA GLY A 289 -16.06 15.56 -0.28
C GLY A 289 -17.19 14.57 -0.14
N VAL A 290 -18.01 14.52 -1.19
CA VAL A 290 -19.00 13.47 -1.42
C VAL A 290 -18.60 12.76 -2.72
N GLY A 291 -18.38 11.45 -2.61
CA GLY A 291 -17.84 10.61 -3.68
C GLY A 291 -18.75 9.46 -4.05
N LEU A 292 -18.45 8.87 -5.20
CA LEU A 292 -19.04 7.60 -5.65
C LEU A 292 -18.21 6.44 -5.12
N ASN A 293 -18.89 5.48 -4.48
CA ASN A 293 -18.28 4.21 -4.11
C ASN A 293 -18.14 3.31 -5.36
N ILE A 294 -17.05 3.51 -6.09
CA ILE A 294 -16.71 2.76 -7.33
C ILE A 294 -16.61 1.25 -7.06
N LYS A 295 -16.15 0.86 -5.86
CA LYS A 295 -16.09 -0.55 -5.46
C LYS A 295 -17.47 -1.18 -5.48
N GLN A 296 -18.44 -0.52 -4.87
CA GLN A 296 -19.83 -0.99 -4.85
C GLN A 296 -20.47 -0.97 -6.23
N LEU A 297 -20.13 0.01 -7.07
CA LEU A 297 -20.73 0.17 -8.39
C LEU A 297 -20.28 -0.91 -9.39
N PHE A 298 -18.99 -1.28 -9.39
CA PHE A 298 -18.43 -2.14 -10.44
C PHE A 298 -17.78 -3.44 -9.94
N PHE A 299 -17.37 -3.53 -8.66
CA PHE A 299 -16.48 -4.60 -8.20
C PHE A 299 -17.02 -5.45 -7.05
N ARG A 300 -18.17 -5.08 -6.46
CA ARG A 300 -18.80 -5.80 -5.34
C ARG A 300 -18.94 -7.30 -5.60
N ASP A 301 -19.49 -7.67 -6.76
CA ASP A 301 -19.81 -9.05 -7.12
C ASP A 301 -18.87 -9.61 -8.20
N SER A 302 -17.68 -9.02 -8.35
CA SER A 302 -16.74 -9.43 -9.39
C SER A 302 -16.27 -10.88 -9.19
N ARG A 303 -16.58 -11.75 -10.16
CA ARG A 303 -16.15 -13.15 -10.18
C ARG A 303 -14.74 -13.35 -10.74
N SER A 304 -14.20 -12.38 -11.48
CA SER A 304 -12.85 -12.46 -12.04
C SER A 304 -11.78 -12.15 -10.98
N ARG A 305 -10.60 -12.76 -11.10
CA ARG A 305 -9.46 -12.48 -10.21
C ARG A 305 -9.01 -11.02 -10.34
N LEU A 306 -8.98 -10.51 -11.57
CA LEU A 306 -8.61 -9.13 -11.86
C LEU A 306 -9.59 -8.13 -11.23
N GLY A 307 -10.90 -8.31 -11.39
CA GLY A 307 -11.87 -7.38 -10.83
C GLY A 307 -11.88 -7.40 -9.30
N ARG A 308 -11.63 -8.55 -8.65
CA ARG A 308 -11.41 -8.59 -7.19
C ARG A 308 -10.15 -7.83 -6.78
N ALA A 309 -9.06 -7.97 -7.52
CA ALA A 309 -7.82 -7.25 -7.25
C ALA A 309 -7.99 -5.73 -7.40
N ILE A 310 -8.68 -5.27 -8.45
CA ILE A 310 -9.01 -3.85 -8.64
C ILE A 310 -9.90 -3.36 -7.48
N GLY A 311 -10.97 -4.09 -7.15
CA GLY A 311 -11.83 -3.77 -6.02
C GLY A 311 -11.07 -3.65 -4.69
N SER A 312 -10.14 -4.56 -4.41
CA SER A 312 -9.25 -4.46 -3.24
C SER A 312 -8.32 -3.25 -3.32
N GLY A 313 -7.79 -2.93 -4.49
CA GLY A 313 -6.90 -1.77 -4.68
C GLY A 313 -7.60 -0.45 -4.37
N LEU A 314 -8.88 -0.33 -4.71
CA LEU A 314 -9.70 0.84 -4.40
C LEU A 314 -9.97 1.04 -2.90
N ASN A 315 -9.61 0.09 -2.03
CA ASN A 315 -9.59 0.33 -0.59
C ASN A 315 -8.46 1.29 -0.17
N TYR A 316 -7.44 1.44 -1.02
CA TYR A 316 -6.23 2.20 -0.73
C TYR A 316 -6.01 3.37 -1.69
N PHE A 317 -6.64 3.33 -2.86
CA PHE A 317 -6.47 4.35 -3.90
C PHE A 317 -7.81 4.94 -4.31
N GLN A 318 -7.90 6.27 -4.31
CA GLN A 318 -9.04 6.99 -4.85
C GLN A 318 -8.79 7.33 -6.32
N LEU A 319 -9.79 7.07 -7.16
CA LEU A 319 -9.74 7.50 -8.56
C LEU A 319 -10.02 9.00 -8.67
N PRO A 320 -9.21 9.76 -9.42
CA PRO A 320 -9.51 11.16 -9.72
C PRO A 320 -10.90 11.33 -10.33
N TYR A 321 -11.53 12.48 -10.04
CA TYR A 321 -12.82 12.89 -10.62
C TYR A 321 -14.02 11.99 -10.27
N THR A 322 -13.91 11.17 -9.22
CA THR A 322 -15.02 10.34 -8.70
C THR A 322 -15.71 10.95 -7.48
N ALA A 323 -15.28 12.14 -7.06
CA ALA A 323 -15.84 12.88 -5.94
C ALA A 323 -15.84 14.39 -6.21
N ALA A 324 -16.82 15.08 -5.61
CA ALA A 324 -16.83 16.53 -5.54
C ALA A 324 -16.21 16.97 -4.21
N TYR A 325 -15.25 17.90 -4.26
CA TYR A 325 -14.53 18.40 -3.09
C TYR A 325 -14.81 19.88 -2.82
N PHE A 326 -14.92 20.24 -1.55
CA PHE A 326 -15.21 21.58 -1.06
C PHE A 326 -14.32 21.93 0.15
N HIS A 327 -14.16 23.23 0.41
CA HIS A 327 -13.26 23.81 1.39
C HIS A 327 -14.01 24.64 2.42
#